data_AF-A0A950TKI2-F1
#
_entry.id   AF-A0A950TKI2-F1
#
_cell.length_a   1.000
_cell.length_b   1.000
_cell.length_c   1.000
_cell.angle_alpha   90.00
_cell.angle_beta   90.00
_cell.angle_gamma   90.00
#
_symmetry.space_group_name_H-M   'P 1'
#
loop_
_entity.id
_entity.type
_entity.pdbx_description
1 polymer ?
#
loop_
_entity_poly.entity_id
_entity_poly.type
_entity_poly.pdbx_seq_one_letter_code
_entity_poly.pdbx_strand_id
1 'polypeptide(L)'
;MRIAVTTIALVFALSALTLGQRSVAGRVAEVIDGKTLVLATETGRSTVELQYIEVPREGKMGDTVRDHLRLLTVGKKAVYIPRLIRDDRSAGVLEIESVDMAGQMLRDGAAWHVPATMSGQRSSESDYYASLESAAKNENRGIWADPTLTPPWTSTERVEVSSVIKASETGAKKQPPPKNPRLGDTGMLLNGYDPASRTGYLSTSLFGIQPDPNPIDDTRFAIDFSYYYKEDASLKRTGSFVLTLISDASKPVFDKDGSIVLYGGGSPVTISAGKRLVRIWDGRIVEKVYFKLDRSVLERIVNNNSAFLKVRNHMLIMTGARYLLYTMLQVTS
;
A
#
# COMPACT_ATOMS: atom_id res chain seq x y z
N MET A 1 -56.80 -28.27 13.75
CA MET A 1 -55.76 -27.99 14.77
C MET A 1 -54.52 -28.88 14.59
N ARG A 2 -53.95 -28.94 13.38
CA ARG A 2 -52.76 -29.77 13.05
C ARG A 2 -51.75 -29.10 12.10
N ILE A 3 -52.00 -27.85 11.70
CA ILE A 3 -51.15 -27.11 10.76
C ILE A 3 -50.33 -26.02 11.49
N ALA A 4 -50.72 -25.63 12.71
CA ALA A 4 -50.06 -24.56 13.46
C ALA A 4 -48.81 -25.01 14.24
N VAL A 5 -48.58 -26.32 14.42
CA VAL A 5 -47.46 -26.83 15.22
C VAL A 5 -46.20 -27.06 14.37
N THR A 6 -46.35 -27.32 13.07
CA THR A 6 -45.22 -27.63 12.18
C THR A 6 -44.45 -26.38 11.72
N THR A 7 -45.09 -25.21 11.72
CA THR A 7 -44.47 -23.96 11.24
C THR A 7 -43.58 -23.29 12.28
N ILE A 8 -43.83 -23.53 13.58
CA ILE A 8 -43.04 -22.91 14.67
C ILE A 8 -41.72 -23.67 14.91
N ALA A 9 -41.66 -24.97 14.59
CA ALA A 9 -40.43 -25.75 14.72
C ALA A 9 -39.39 -25.47 13.62
N LEU A 10 -39.80 -24.97 12.45
CA LEU A 10 -38.89 -24.68 11.34
C LEU A 10 -38.24 -23.29 11.43
N VAL A 11 -38.84 -22.36 12.19
CA VAL A 11 -38.27 -21.00 12.40
C VAL A 11 -37.23 -20.98 13.52
N PHE A 12 -37.27 -21.93 14.46
CA PHE A 12 -36.29 -22.04 15.55
C PHE A 12 -35.01 -22.81 15.19
N ALA A 13 -34.97 -23.48 14.03
CA ALA A 13 -33.79 -24.23 13.58
C ALA A 13 -32.81 -23.40 12.72
N LEU A 14 -33.14 -22.13 12.44
CA LEU A 14 -32.37 -21.27 11.52
C LEU A 14 -31.66 -20.09 12.19
N SER A 15 -31.47 -20.12 13.51
CA SER A 15 -30.90 -19.00 14.28
C SER A 15 -29.53 -19.28 14.94
N ALA A 16 -28.85 -20.39 14.61
CA ALA A 16 -27.60 -20.77 15.29
C ALA A 16 -26.42 -21.09 14.35
N LEU A 17 -26.32 -20.42 13.20
CA LEU A 17 -25.06 -20.28 12.48
C LEU A 17 -24.56 -18.84 12.62
N THR A 18 -24.43 -18.36 13.85
CA THR A 18 -23.41 -17.35 14.10
C THR A 18 -22.08 -18.03 13.87
N LEU A 19 -21.50 -17.84 12.69
CA LEU A 19 -20.07 -17.96 12.48
C LEU A 19 -19.41 -16.86 13.33
N GLY A 20 -19.45 -17.04 14.64
CA GLY A 20 -18.77 -16.21 15.60
C GLY A 20 -17.29 -16.31 15.27
N GLN A 21 -16.70 -15.16 14.97
CA GLN A 21 -15.28 -15.09 14.73
C GLN A 21 -14.57 -15.63 15.97
N ARG A 22 -13.88 -16.76 15.81
CA ARG A 22 -13.37 -17.56 16.92
C ARG A 22 -12.27 -16.78 17.63
N SER A 23 -12.58 -16.26 18.82
CA SER A 23 -11.60 -15.60 19.68
C SER A 23 -10.91 -16.62 20.58
N VAL A 24 -9.70 -16.29 21.01
CA VAL A 24 -8.82 -17.12 21.84
C VAL A 24 -8.48 -16.32 23.09
N ALA A 25 -8.93 -16.79 24.24
CA ALA A 25 -8.55 -16.20 25.52
C ALA A 25 -7.22 -16.79 26.01
N GLY A 26 -6.38 -15.94 26.59
CA GLY A 26 -5.11 -16.37 27.14
C GLY A 26 -4.46 -15.31 28.01
N ARG A 27 -3.22 -15.56 28.40
CA ARG A 27 -2.36 -14.59 29.09
C ARG A 27 -1.15 -14.31 28.21
N VAL A 28 -0.79 -13.04 28.05
CA VAL A 28 0.42 -12.68 27.28
C VAL A 28 1.63 -13.09 28.09
N ALA A 29 2.40 -14.04 27.56
CA ALA A 29 3.52 -14.65 28.27
C ALA A 29 4.83 -13.90 28.02
N GLU A 30 5.02 -13.41 26.80
CA GLU A 30 6.21 -12.66 26.39
C GLU A 30 5.90 -11.80 25.17
N VAL A 31 6.76 -10.81 24.95
CA VAL A 31 6.78 -9.94 23.78
C VAL A 31 8.07 -10.23 23.04
N ILE A 32 7.96 -10.59 21.77
CA ILE A 32 9.09 -10.93 20.90
C ILE A 32 9.69 -9.65 20.32
N ASP A 33 8.84 -8.77 19.78
CA ASP A 33 9.21 -7.48 19.21
C ASP A 33 8.09 -6.44 19.45
N GLY A 34 8.21 -5.25 18.86
CA GLY A 34 7.23 -4.16 19.06
C GLY A 34 5.79 -4.43 18.57
N LYS A 35 5.50 -5.57 17.93
CA LYS A 35 4.15 -5.96 17.50
C LYS A 35 3.85 -7.46 17.60
N THR A 36 4.82 -8.30 17.90
CA THR A 36 4.69 -9.75 18.00
C THR A 36 4.78 -10.22 19.45
N LEU A 37 3.85 -11.07 19.88
CA LEU A 37 3.74 -11.57 21.25
C LEU A 37 3.51 -13.09 21.26
N VAL A 38 3.69 -13.71 22.42
CA VAL A 38 3.26 -15.10 22.65
C VAL A 38 2.12 -15.12 23.63
N LEU A 39 1.00 -15.70 23.20
CA LEU A 39 -0.18 -15.92 24.00
C LEU A 39 -0.14 -17.33 24.59
N ALA A 40 -0.12 -17.43 25.92
CA ALA A 40 -0.30 -18.69 26.62
C ALA A 40 -1.80 -18.94 26.84
N THR A 41 -2.31 -20.02 26.26
CA THR A 41 -3.69 -20.50 26.38
C THR A 41 -3.71 -21.83 27.11
N GLU A 42 -4.90 -22.39 27.35
CA GLU A 42 -5.04 -23.73 27.92
C GLU A 42 -4.47 -24.83 27.01
N THR A 43 -4.42 -24.59 25.70
CA THR A 43 -3.98 -25.57 24.70
C THR A 43 -2.49 -25.45 24.35
N GLY A 44 -1.80 -24.45 24.87
CA GLY A 44 -0.37 -24.24 24.62
C GLY A 44 0.01 -22.77 24.44
N ARG A 45 1.15 -22.55 23.78
CA ARG A 45 1.66 -21.21 23.46
C ARG A 45 1.53 -20.96 21.97
N SER A 46 1.02 -19.80 21.61
CA SER A 46 0.85 -19.39 20.21
C SER A 46 1.49 -18.03 19.97
N THR A 47 2.28 -17.92 18.91
CA THR A 47 2.82 -16.64 18.45
C THR A 47 1.75 -15.85 17.70
N VAL A 48 1.53 -14.61 18.12
CA VAL A 48 0.49 -13.71 17.61
C VAL A 48 1.10 -12.36 17.26
N GLU A 49 0.56 -11.71 16.24
CA GLU A 49 1.02 -10.41 15.72
C GLU A 49 -0.14 -9.42 15.72
N LEU A 50 0.11 -8.20 16.22
CA LEU A 50 -0.86 -7.10 16.17
C LEU A 50 -1.06 -6.67 14.71
N GLN A 51 -2.31 -6.70 14.27
CA GLN A 51 -2.66 -6.30 12.91
C GLN A 51 -2.62 -4.78 12.72
N TYR A 52 -2.47 -4.39 11.45
CA TYR A 52 -2.62 -3.01 10.95
C TYR A 52 -1.61 -2.01 11.48
N ILE A 53 -0.59 -2.46 12.20
CA ILE A 53 0.49 -1.61 12.70
C ILE A 53 1.85 -2.12 12.25
N GLU A 54 2.80 -1.20 12.25
CA GLU A 54 4.20 -1.50 12.07
C GLU A 54 5.04 -0.63 12.97
N VAL A 55 6.20 -1.14 13.33
CA VAL A 55 7.02 -0.59 14.40
C VAL A 55 8.46 -0.44 13.94
N PRO A 56 9.21 0.52 14.50
CA PRO A 56 10.67 0.55 14.38
C PRO A 56 11.24 -0.79 14.84
N ARG A 57 12.05 -1.45 14.00
CA ARG A 57 12.62 -2.77 14.32
C ARG A 57 14.02 -2.72 14.91
N GLU A 58 14.77 -1.67 14.59
CA GLU A 58 16.19 -1.58 14.94
C GLU A 58 16.49 -0.33 15.77
N GLY A 59 17.61 -0.40 16.50
CA GLY A 59 18.11 0.67 17.35
C GLY A 59 17.26 0.92 18.60
N LYS A 60 17.64 1.97 19.33
CA LYS A 60 17.08 2.34 20.64
C LYS A 60 15.56 2.55 20.61
N MET A 61 15.02 3.03 19.48
CA MET A 61 13.58 3.23 19.35
C MET A 61 12.83 1.89 19.24
N GLY A 62 13.36 0.91 18.50
CA GLY A 62 12.77 -0.42 18.45
C GLY A 62 12.73 -1.10 19.82
N ASP A 63 13.80 -0.98 20.59
CA ASP A 63 13.84 -1.46 21.98
C ASP A 63 12.79 -0.77 22.86
N THR A 64 12.66 0.56 22.73
CA THR A 64 11.69 1.35 23.49
C THR A 64 10.25 0.92 23.16
N VAL A 65 9.94 0.70 21.89
CA VAL A 65 8.60 0.27 21.44
C VAL A 65 8.29 -1.15 21.91
N ARG A 66 9.26 -2.08 21.86
CA ARG A 66 9.11 -3.44 22.41
C ARG A 66 8.84 -3.39 23.91
N ASP A 67 9.59 -2.59 24.65
CA ASP A 67 9.46 -2.51 26.11
C ASP A 67 8.14 -1.83 26.51
N HIS A 68 7.66 -0.86 25.72
CA HIS A 68 6.34 -0.26 25.87
C HIS A 68 5.23 -1.29 25.70
N LEU A 69 5.27 -2.08 24.61
CA LEU A 69 4.30 -3.16 24.40
C LEU A 69 4.36 -4.18 25.55
N ARG A 70 5.57 -4.54 26.01
CA ARG A 70 5.78 -5.45 27.14
C ARG A 70 5.10 -4.96 28.41
N LEU A 71 5.25 -3.67 28.74
CA LEU A 71 4.61 -3.04 29.90
C LEU A 71 3.08 -3.05 29.79
N LEU A 72 2.56 -2.83 28.58
CA LEU A 72 1.13 -2.84 28.32
C LEU A 72 0.52 -4.24 28.42
N THR A 73 1.24 -5.29 28.03
CA THR A 73 0.61 -6.60 27.78
C THR A 73 1.05 -7.74 28.70
N VAL A 74 2.32 -7.83 29.10
CA VAL A 74 2.86 -9.04 29.74
C VAL A 74 2.17 -9.34 31.06
N GLY A 75 1.80 -10.60 31.25
CA GLY A 75 1.13 -11.09 32.46
C GLY A 75 -0.36 -10.77 32.51
N LYS A 76 -0.90 -9.96 31.60
CA LYS A 76 -2.33 -9.62 31.56
C LYS A 76 -3.14 -10.65 30.79
N LYS A 77 -4.42 -10.78 31.16
CA LYS A 77 -5.39 -11.57 30.41
C LYS A 77 -5.74 -10.83 29.13
N ALA A 78 -5.76 -11.55 28.02
CA ALA A 78 -6.06 -11.00 26.71
C ALA A 78 -7.03 -11.89 25.96
N VAL A 79 -7.84 -11.27 25.10
CA VAL A 79 -8.67 -11.93 24.10
C VAL A 79 -8.04 -11.63 22.74
N TYR A 80 -7.69 -12.67 22.01
CA TYR A 80 -7.08 -12.56 20.70
C TYR A 80 -8.04 -13.05 19.62
N ILE A 81 -8.23 -12.24 18.59
CA ILE A 81 -9.14 -12.52 17.49
C ILE A 81 -8.31 -12.64 16.20
N PRO A 82 -7.95 -13.87 15.78
CA PRO A 82 -7.17 -14.07 14.57
C PRO A 82 -7.97 -13.62 13.33
N ARG A 83 -7.26 -12.96 12.41
CA ARG A 83 -7.76 -12.57 11.08
C ARG A 83 -7.01 -13.28 9.96
N LEU A 84 -5.73 -13.55 10.16
CA LEU A 84 -4.85 -14.22 9.20
C LEU A 84 -3.97 -15.23 9.92
N ILE A 85 -3.84 -16.43 9.37
CA ILE A 85 -2.96 -17.48 9.89
C ILE A 85 -1.80 -17.65 8.89
N ARG A 86 -0.57 -17.71 9.42
CA ARG A 86 0.67 -18.01 8.69
C ARG A 86 1.33 -19.23 9.34
N ASP A 87 2.38 -19.75 8.71
CA ASP A 87 3.06 -20.98 9.15
C ASP A 87 3.71 -20.86 10.54
N ASP A 88 4.21 -19.67 10.90
CA ASP A 88 4.96 -19.41 12.13
C ASP A 88 4.18 -18.58 13.18
N ARG A 89 3.14 -17.86 12.75
CA ARG A 89 2.30 -17.00 13.61
C ARG A 89 0.95 -16.69 12.99
N SER A 90 0.05 -16.12 13.79
CA SER A 90 -1.19 -15.50 13.29
C SER A 90 -1.17 -13.99 13.47
N ALA A 91 -1.89 -13.25 12.64
CA ALA A 91 -2.13 -11.82 12.80
C ALA A 91 -3.61 -11.55 13.11
N GLY A 92 -3.86 -10.61 14.02
CA GLY A 92 -5.20 -10.41 14.56
C GLY A 92 -5.31 -9.21 15.50
N VAL A 93 -6.50 -9.06 16.08
CA VAL A 93 -6.78 -8.06 17.11
C VAL A 93 -6.46 -8.67 18.48
N LEU A 94 -5.71 -7.95 19.31
CA LEU A 94 -5.47 -8.33 20.70
C LEU A 94 -6.14 -7.31 21.60
N GLU A 95 -7.06 -7.78 22.44
CA GLU A 95 -7.78 -6.94 23.40
C GLU A 95 -7.36 -7.27 24.83
N ILE A 96 -7.07 -6.25 25.61
CA ILE A 96 -6.87 -6.34 27.06
C ILE A 96 -7.83 -5.36 27.71
N GLU A 97 -8.69 -5.85 28.61
CA GLU A 97 -9.73 -5.03 29.25
C GLU A 97 -10.60 -4.26 28.23
N SER A 98 -10.93 -4.92 27.11
CA SER A 98 -11.69 -4.35 25.98
C SER A 98 -11.01 -3.20 25.24
N VAL A 99 -9.70 -3.00 25.44
CA VAL A 99 -8.89 -2.04 24.68
C VAL A 99 -8.11 -2.80 23.60
N ASP A 100 -8.23 -2.34 22.35
CA ASP A 100 -7.41 -2.84 21.24
C ASP A 100 -5.96 -2.35 21.37
N MET A 101 -5.04 -3.29 21.52
CA MET A 101 -3.62 -3.01 21.70
C MET A 101 -2.97 -2.41 20.45
N ALA A 102 -3.44 -2.73 19.24
CA ALA A 102 -2.93 -2.10 18.03
C ALA A 102 -3.29 -0.60 18.00
N GLY A 103 -4.54 -0.26 18.32
CA GLY A 103 -4.99 1.13 18.45
C GLY A 103 -4.26 1.88 19.57
N GLN A 104 -4.03 1.24 20.71
CA GLN A 104 -3.28 1.83 21.82
C GLN A 104 -1.85 2.18 21.42
N MET A 105 -1.15 1.27 20.71
CA MET A 105 0.20 1.51 20.20
C MET A 105 0.26 2.70 19.23
N LEU A 106 -0.76 2.90 18.38
CA LEU A 106 -0.83 4.09 17.52
C LEU A 106 -1.06 5.37 18.32
N ARG A 107 -1.98 5.36 19.29
CA ARG A 107 -2.29 6.55 20.09
C ARG A 107 -1.12 7.01 20.96
N ASP A 108 -0.30 6.07 21.40
CA ASP A 108 0.91 6.34 22.17
C ASP A 108 2.08 6.82 21.29
N GLY A 109 1.93 6.79 19.96
CA GLY A 109 2.99 7.12 19.01
C GLY A 109 4.09 6.05 18.96
N ALA A 110 3.76 4.80 19.28
CA ALA A 110 4.70 3.68 19.29
C ALA A 110 4.69 2.87 17.97
N ALA A 111 3.76 3.18 17.06
CA ALA A 111 3.63 2.49 15.78
C ALA A 111 3.13 3.44 14.67
N TRP A 112 3.28 2.98 13.42
CA TRP A 112 2.64 3.56 12.24
C TRP A 112 1.43 2.73 11.83
N HIS A 113 0.38 3.39 11.33
CA HIS A 113 -0.78 2.73 10.78
C HIS A 113 -0.45 2.17 9.40
N VAL A 114 -0.57 0.86 9.24
CA VAL A 114 -0.40 0.18 7.94
C VAL A 114 -1.57 0.59 7.04
N PRO A 115 -1.33 1.21 5.87
CA PRO A 115 -2.39 1.66 4.98
C PRO A 115 -3.38 0.54 4.63
N ALA A 116 -4.68 0.85 4.53
CA ALA A 116 -5.71 -0.13 4.16
C ALA A 116 -5.44 -0.86 2.83
N THR A 117 -4.71 -0.20 1.93
CA THR A 117 -4.22 -0.79 0.67
C THR A 117 -3.26 -1.96 0.86
N MET A 118 -2.55 -2.02 1.99
CA MET A 118 -1.60 -3.08 2.33
C MET A 118 -2.19 -4.13 3.28
N SER A 119 -3.11 -3.71 4.16
CA SER A 119 -3.62 -4.56 5.24
C SER A 119 -5.00 -5.18 4.98
N GLY A 120 -5.73 -4.72 3.96
CA GLY A 120 -7.05 -5.28 3.61
C GLY A 120 -8.16 -4.93 4.60
N GLN A 121 -7.96 -3.91 5.43
CA GLN A 121 -8.94 -3.38 6.40
C GLN A 121 -10.18 -2.86 5.68
N ARG A 122 -11.33 -2.91 6.37
CA ARG A 122 -12.51 -2.16 5.92
C ARG A 122 -12.27 -0.66 6.08
N SER A 123 -12.96 0.16 5.29
CA SER A 123 -12.83 1.62 5.35
C SER A 123 -13.06 2.17 6.76
N SER A 124 -14.12 1.73 7.44
CA SER A 124 -14.44 2.16 8.81
C SER A 124 -13.38 1.77 9.85
N GLU A 125 -12.72 0.62 9.67
CA GLU A 125 -11.62 0.21 10.54
C GLU A 125 -10.39 1.08 10.26
N SER A 126 -10.06 1.29 8.99
CA SER A 126 -8.95 2.16 8.59
C SER A 126 -9.10 3.58 9.12
N ASP A 127 -10.30 4.17 9.05
CA ASP A 127 -10.55 5.53 9.53
C ASP A 127 -10.33 5.63 11.06
N TYR A 128 -10.74 4.61 11.81
CA TYR A 128 -10.52 4.54 13.25
C TYR A 128 -9.02 4.53 13.58
N TYR A 129 -8.24 3.61 13.01
CA TYR A 129 -6.79 3.54 13.27
C TYR A 129 -6.03 4.79 12.79
N ALA A 130 -6.40 5.34 11.62
CA ALA A 130 -5.80 6.57 11.10
C ALA A 130 -6.07 7.77 12.01
N SER A 131 -7.24 7.85 12.65
CA SER A 131 -7.55 8.91 13.61
C SER A 131 -6.65 8.86 14.85
N LEU A 132 -6.29 7.66 15.32
CA LEU A 132 -5.39 7.46 16.45
C LEU A 132 -3.96 7.86 16.12
N GLU A 133 -3.47 7.50 14.93
CA GLU A 133 -2.17 7.92 14.42
C GLU A 133 -2.10 9.46 14.27
N SER A 134 -3.13 10.06 13.68
CA SER A 134 -3.22 11.52 13.50
C SER A 134 -3.17 12.27 14.82
N ALA A 135 -3.87 11.78 15.85
CA ALA A 135 -3.80 12.35 17.19
C ALA A 135 -2.39 12.29 17.79
N ALA A 136 -1.72 11.13 17.69
CA ALA A 136 -0.35 10.97 18.19
C ALA A 136 0.65 11.89 17.46
N LYS A 137 0.47 12.06 16.15
CA LYS A 137 1.29 12.96 15.31
C LYS A 137 1.09 14.43 15.67
N ASN A 138 -0.15 14.88 15.85
CA ASN A 138 -0.46 16.27 16.20
C ASN A 138 0.06 16.64 17.60
N GLU A 139 0.10 15.67 18.51
CA GLU A 139 0.63 15.81 19.86
C GLU A 139 2.15 15.53 19.94
N ASN A 140 2.79 15.24 18.81
CA ASN A 140 4.23 14.95 18.68
C ASN A 140 4.74 13.84 19.61
N ARG A 141 3.97 12.75 19.74
CA ARG A 141 4.27 11.63 20.65
C ARG A 141 5.20 10.59 20.03
N GLY A 142 6.06 10.00 20.86
CA GLY A 142 6.84 8.80 20.50
C GLY A 142 7.66 8.98 19.22
N ILE A 143 7.45 8.10 18.25
CA ILE A 143 8.15 8.10 16.96
C ILE A 143 7.94 9.39 16.15
N TRP A 144 6.86 10.15 16.42
CA TRP A 144 6.59 11.40 15.73
C TRP A 144 7.47 12.57 16.19
N ALA A 145 8.07 12.47 17.39
CA ALA A 145 9.01 13.45 17.90
C ALA A 145 10.34 13.47 17.12
N ASP A 146 10.66 12.39 16.41
CA ASP A 146 11.84 12.27 15.57
C ASP A 146 11.43 12.20 14.09
N PRO A 147 11.63 13.28 13.30
CA PRO A 147 11.24 13.31 11.90
C PRO A 147 12.10 12.39 11.01
N THR A 148 13.17 11.81 11.54
CA THR A 148 14.01 10.86 10.79
C THR A 148 13.45 9.44 10.79
N LEU A 149 12.54 9.13 11.72
CA LEU A 149 11.85 7.84 11.78
C LEU A 149 10.73 7.81 10.74
N THR A 150 10.86 6.90 9.80
CA THR A 150 9.87 6.70 8.74
C THR A 150 9.47 5.23 8.67
N PRO A 151 8.19 4.89 8.45
CA PRO A 151 7.77 3.49 8.43
C PRO A 151 8.50 2.68 7.36
N PRO A 152 8.63 1.35 7.51
CA PRO A 152 9.45 0.56 6.61
C PRO A 152 8.92 0.50 5.16
N TRP A 153 7.63 0.81 4.93
CA TRP A 153 7.10 0.98 3.57
C TRP A 153 7.42 2.34 2.94
N THR A 154 7.85 3.33 3.75
CA THR A 154 8.41 4.59 3.25
C THR A 154 9.91 4.50 3.01
N SER A 155 10.61 3.55 3.66
CA SER A 155 11.87 3.02 3.15
C SER A 155 11.60 2.09 1.97
N THR A 156 11.10 2.69 0.88
CA THR A 156 11.76 2.42 -0.39
C THR A 156 13.21 2.76 -0.09
N GLU A 157 14.09 1.76 0.00
CA GLU A 157 15.50 2.00 -0.26
C GLU A 157 15.52 3.05 -1.37
N ARG A 158 16.15 4.20 -1.10
CA ARG A 158 16.75 4.93 -2.18
C ARG A 158 17.77 3.96 -2.78
N VAL A 159 17.30 3.01 -3.60
CA VAL A 159 18.04 2.59 -4.77
C VAL A 159 18.32 3.91 -5.42
N GLU A 160 19.55 4.35 -5.26
CA GLU A 160 20.04 5.62 -5.71
C GLU A 160 19.93 5.57 -7.25
N VAL A 161 18.75 5.96 -7.75
CA VAL A 161 18.46 6.26 -9.15
C VAL A 161 19.36 7.43 -9.60
N SER A 162 20.04 8.10 -8.67
CA SER A 162 21.20 8.99 -8.92
C SER A 162 22.28 8.33 -9.78
N SER A 163 22.52 7.02 -9.70
CA SER A 163 23.52 6.35 -10.55
C SER A 163 23.03 6.15 -12.00
N VAL A 164 21.73 5.96 -12.21
CA VAL A 164 21.11 5.80 -13.55
C VAL A 164 20.74 7.16 -14.18
N ILE A 165 20.46 8.17 -13.34
CA ILE A 165 20.16 9.56 -13.74
C ILE A 165 21.44 10.38 -13.97
N LYS A 166 22.57 10.07 -13.32
CA LYS A 166 23.86 10.74 -13.62
C LYS A 166 24.30 10.63 -15.08
N ALA A 167 23.86 9.60 -15.81
CA ALA A 167 24.11 9.48 -17.24
C ALA A 167 23.15 10.34 -18.12
N SER A 168 22.23 11.09 -17.52
CA SER A 168 21.32 12.03 -18.19
C SER A 168 21.42 13.46 -17.66
N GLU A 169 22.11 13.69 -16.55
CA GLU A 169 22.24 14.99 -15.90
C GLU A 169 23.66 15.55 -16.01
N THR A 170 24.09 15.84 -17.24
CA THR A 170 24.90 17.05 -17.45
C THR A 170 23.92 18.19 -17.71
N GLY A 171 23.47 18.87 -16.65
CA GLY A 171 22.65 20.08 -16.80
C GLY A 171 21.96 20.57 -15.54
N ALA A 172 22.70 21.30 -14.70
CA ALA A 172 22.25 22.31 -13.74
C ALA A 172 21.14 21.98 -12.72
N LYS A 173 21.46 22.19 -11.43
CA LYS A 173 20.49 22.31 -10.34
C LYS A 173 19.40 23.35 -10.70
N LYS A 174 18.25 22.91 -11.20
CA LYS A 174 17.07 23.76 -11.42
C LYS A 174 16.12 23.64 -10.23
N GLN A 175 15.66 24.79 -9.76
CA GLN A 175 14.58 24.91 -8.80
C GLN A 175 13.37 24.09 -9.27
N PRO A 176 12.63 23.42 -8.36
CA PRO A 176 11.47 22.62 -8.75
C PRO A 176 10.49 23.47 -9.58
N PRO A 177 9.91 22.91 -10.65
CA PRO A 177 9.01 23.64 -11.53
C PRO A 177 7.85 24.22 -10.72
N PRO A 178 7.36 25.43 -11.07
CA PRO A 178 6.26 26.04 -10.34
C PRO A 178 5.01 25.16 -10.42
N LYS A 179 4.23 25.13 -9.34
CA LYS A 179 2.95 24.38 -9.28
C LYS A 179 1.87 25.15 -10.04
N ASN A 180 0.92 24.44 -10.66
CA ASN A 180 -0.27 25.09 -11.23
C ASN A 180 -1.27 25.40 -10.09
N PRO A 181 -1.55 26.68 -9.78
CA PRO A 181 -2.44 27.04 -8.67
C PRO A 181 -3.90 26.62 -8.90
N ARG A 182 -4.27 26.19 -10.12
CA ARG A 182 -5.63 25.76 -10.49
C ARG A 182 -5.89 24.27 -10.36
N LEU A 183 -4.89 23.46 -9.98
CA LEU A 183 -5.07 22.02 -9.79
C LEU A 183 -5.75 21.68 -8.45
N GLY A 184 -6.08 22.67 -7.62
CA GLY A 184 -6.68 22.45 -6.31
C GLY A 184 -5.76 21.64 -5.39
N ASP A 185 -6.34 20.81 -4.53
CA ASP A 185 -5.59 19.85 -3.75
C ASP A 185 -5.22 18.63 -4.61
N THR A 186 -3.92 18.49 -4.89
CA THR A 186 -3.37 17.35 -5.64
C THR A 186 -2.95 16.18 -4.74
N GLY A 187 -3.18 16.28 -3.43
CA GLY A 187 -2.71 15.31 -2.45
C GLY A 187 -1.21 15.08 -2.56
N MET A 188 -0.81 13.80 -2.61
CA MET A 188 0.60 13.39 -2.74
C MET A 188 1.13 13.39 -4.17
N LEU A 189 0.36 13.82 -5.17
CA LEU A 189 0.83 13.86 -6.56
C LEU A 189 1.91 14.93 -6.73
N LEU A 190 3.00 14.52 -7.38
CA LEU A 190 3.99 15.44 -7.91
C LEU A 190 3.35 16.25 -9.02
N ASN A 191 3.62 17.55 -9.06
CA ASN A 191 3.09 18.40 -10.12
C ASN A 191 4.08 19.49 -10.50
N GLY A 192 4.00 19.90 -11.75
CA GLY A 192 4.78 20.98 -12.31
C GLY A 192 4.05 21.61 -13.47
N TYR A 193 4.31 22.88 -13.69
CA TYR A 193 3.67 23.70 -14.70
C TYR A 193 4.66 24.69 -15.29
N ASP A 194 4.58 24.90 -16.59
CA ASP A 194 5.27 25.94 -17.31
C ASP A 194 4.26 26.97 -17.83
N PRO A 195 4.20 28.17 -17.23
CA PRO A 195 3.29 29.23 -17.67
C PRO A 195 3.52 29.70 -19.11
N ALA A 196 4.75 29.60 -19.63
CA ALA A 196 5.07 30.09 -20.97
C ALA A 196 4.49 29.18 -22.05
N SER A 197 4.67 27.86 -21.89
CA SER A 197 4.10 26.87 -22.81
C SER A 197 2.67 26.45 -22.46
N ARG A 198 2.17 26.83 -21.27
CA ARG A 198 0.90 26.39 -20.67
C ARG A 198 0.80 24.88 -20.59
N THR A 199 1.93 24.22 -20.35
CA THR A 199 1.99 22.77 -20.19
C THR A 199 2.27 22.42 -18.74
N GLY A 200 1.79 21.26 -18.31
CA GLY A 200 2.08 20.77 -16.98
C GLY A 200 1.94 19.27 -16.87
N TYR A 201 2.22 18.77 -15.68
CA TYR A 201 2.05 17.37 -15.35
C TYR A 201 1.50 17.17 -13.94
N LEU A 202 0.83 16.05 -13.76
CA LEU A 202 0.56 15.40 -12.48
C LEU A 202 1.21 14.03 -12.56
N SER A 203 1.92 13.61 -11.52
CA SER A 203 2.61 12.32 -11.52
C SER A 203 2.58 11.69 -10.13
N THR A 204 2.49 10.37 -10.08
CA THR A 204 2.85 9.65 -8.87
C THR A 204 4.36 9.75 -8.67
N SER A 205 4.86 9.52 -7.45
CA SER A 205 6.27 9.14 -7.32
C SER A 205 6.52 7.86 -8.12
N LEU A 206 7.75 7.65 -8.58
CA LEU A 206 8.17 6.32 -9.02
C LEU A 206 8.21 5.43 -7.78
N PHE A 207 7.48 4.32 -7.79
CA PHE A 207 7.48 3.36 -6.69
C PHE A 207 7.74 1.94 -7.21
N GLY A 208 8.42 1.15 -6.40
CA GLY A 208 8.60 -0.27 -6.65
C GLY A 208 7.25 -0.99 -6.61
N ILE A 209 7.05 -1.93 -7.53
CA ILE A 209 5.90 -2.84 -7.50
C ILE A 209 6.43 -4.25 -7.38
N GLN A 210 6.00 -4.95 -6.34
CA GLN A 210 6.42 -6.33 -6.13
C GLN A 210 5.71 -7.19 -7.19
N PRO A 211 6.45 -7.90 -8.07
CA PRO A 211 5.85 -8.97 -8.85
C PRO A 211 5.37 -10.09 -7.91
N ASP A 212 4.56 -11.00 -8.45
CA ASP A 212 4.02 -12.23 -7.81
C ASP A 212 4.66 -12.62 -6.46
N PRO A 213 3.88 -12.95 -5.41
CA PRO A 213 4.41 -13.42 -4.12
C PRO A 213 5.47 -14.53 -4.23
N ASN A 214 5.47 -15.29 -5.32
CA ASN A 214 6.59 -16.15 -5.72
C ASN A 214 7.30 -15.57 -6.96
N PRO A 215 8.40 -14.81 -6.79
CA PRO A 215 9.11 -14.21 -7.91
C PRO A 215 9.64 -15.29 -8.87
N ILE A 216 9.21 -15.18 -10.13
CA ILE A 216 9.53 -16.14 -11.21
C ILE A 216 11.02 -16.08 -11.59
N ASP A 217 11.64 -14.92 -11.39
CA ASP A 217 13.06 -14.65 -11.63
C ASP A 217 13.53 -13.43 -10.80
N ASP A 218 14.72 -12.92 -11.12
CA ASP A 218 15.36 -11.79 -10.43
C ASP A 218 14.85 -10.41 -10.85
N THR A 219 13.71 -10.34 -11.56
CA THR A 219 13.16 -9.09 -12.09
C THR A 219 12.60 -8.22 -10.97
N ARG A 220 13.03 -6.95 -10.96
CA ARG A 220 12.44 -5.90 -10.15
C ARG A 220 11.65 -4.95 -11.06
N PHE A 221 10.49 -4.50 -10.58
CA PHE A 221 9.69 -3.52 -11.29
C PHE A 221 9.51 -2.23 -10.48
N ALA A 222 9.47 -1.11 -11.19
CA ALA A 222 9.01 0.16 -10.66
C ALA A 222 8.07 0.82 -11.68
N ILE A 223 7.07 1.54 -11.17
CA ILE A 223 6.09 2.22 -12.01
C ILE A 223 5.80 3.64 -11.53
N ASP A 224 5.47 4.50 -12.48
CA ASP A 224 4.79 5.76 -12.23
C ASP A 224 3.64 5.94 -13.21
N PHE A 225 2.65 6.71 -12.78
CA PHE A 225 1.59 7.21 -13.65
C PHE A 225 1.72 8.71 -13.73
N SER A 226 1.60 9.23 -14.94
CA SER A 226 1.74 10.64 -15.22
C SER A 226 0.62 11.10 -16.15
N TYR A 227 -0.03 12.22 -15.83
CA TYR A 227 -0.91 12.95 -16.72
C TYR A 227 -0.19 14.20 -17.20
N TYR A 228 0.15 14.23 -18.48
CA TYR A 228 0.73 15.40 -19.14
C TYR A 228 -0.37 16.19 -19.83
N TYR A 229 -0.41 17.50 -19.64
CA TYR A 229 -1.47 18.34 -20.18
C TYR A 229 -0.98 19.67 -20.73
N LYS A 230 -1.85 20.25 -21.57
CA LYS A 230 -1.77 21.62 -22.06
C LYS A 230 -3.07 22.34 -21.79
N GLU A 231 -2.97 23.59 -21.35
CA GLU A 231 -4.09 24.52 -21.20
C GLU A 231 -4.25 25.39 -22.45
N ASP A 232 -5.48 25.51 -22.94
CA ASP A 232 -5.81 26.48 -23.99
C ASP A 232 -6.04 27.89 -23.42
N ALA A 233 -6.45 28.83 -24.29
CA ALA A 233 -6.73 30.20 -23.87
C ALA A 233 -7.96 30.33 -22.93
N SER A 234 -8.86 29.34 -22.95
CA SER A 234 -10.00 29.23 -22.04
C SER A 234 -9.68 28.46 -20.75
N LEU A 235 -8.41 28.10 -20.55
CA LEU A 235 -7.92 27.33 -19.39
C LEU A 235 -8.46 25.90 -19.34
N LYS A 236 -8.99 25.39 -20.45
CA LYS A 236 -9.39 23.99 -20.57
C LYS A 236 -8.16 23.12 -20.75
N ARG A 237 -8.08 22.03 -19.98
CA ARG A 237 -6.97 21.08 -20.02
C ARG A 237 -7.23 19.97 -21.02
N THR A 238 -6.24 19.70 -21.87
CA THR A 238 -6.20 18.52 -22.75
C THR A 238 -4.88 17.80 -22.53
N GLY A 239 -4.92 16.47 -22.44
CA GLY A 239 -3.74 15.73 -21.98
C GLY A 239 -3.77 14.25 -22.29
N SER A 240 -2.77 13.54 -21.80
CA SER A 240 -2.63 12.10 -21.96
C SER A 240 -2.07 11.49 -20.69
N PHE A 241 -2.65 10.35 -20.30
CA PHE A 241 -2.09 9.52 -19.25
C PHE A 241 -0.97 8.66 -19.83
N VAL A 242 0.08 8.51 -19.05
CA VAL A 242 1.27 7.73 -19.38
C VAL A 242 1.59 6.86 -18.17
N LEU A 243 1.65 5.55 -18.39
CA LEU A 243 2.29 4.63 -17.47
C LEU A 243 3.74 4.49 -17.89
N THR A 244 4.64 4.76 -16.95
CA THR A 244 6.05 4.39 -17.07
C THR A 244 6.25 3.10 -16.31
N LEU A 245 6.78 2.07 -16.97
CA LEU A 245 7.16 0.82 -16.35
C LEU A 245 8.67 0.62 -16.55
N ILE A 246 9.36 0.42 -15.44
CA ILE A 246 10.78 0.15 -15.40
C ILE A 246 10.97 -1.28 -14.92
N SER A 247 11.72 -2.09 -15.67
CA SER A 247 12.20 -3.38 -15.23
C SER A 247 13.72 -3.38 -15.08
N ASP A 248 14.21 -4.14 -14.12
CA ASP A 248 15.63 -4.38 -13.90
C ASP A 248 15.83 -5.88 -13.63
N ALA A 249 16.46 -6.58 -14.57
CA ALA A 249 16.56 -8.04 -14.58
C ALA A 249 17.86 -8.54 -15.22
N SER A 250 18.21 -9.80 -14.97
CA SER A 250 19.31 -10.49 -15.65
C SER A 250 19.03 -10.79 -17.14
N LYS A 251 17.76 -10.73 -17.56
CA LYS A 251 17.30 -11.05 -18.93
C LYS A 251 16.25 -10.02 -19.40
N PRO A 252 16.04 -9.86 -20.72
CA PRO A 252 14.97 -9.00 -21.23
C PRO A 252 13.60 -9.49 -20.74
N VAL A 253 12.83 -8.55 -20.20
CA VAL A 253 11.53 -8.81 -19.56
C VAL A 253 10.41 -8.66 -20.57
N PHE A 254 10.50 -7.65 -21.44
CA PHE A 254 9.47 -7.36 -22.43
C PHE A 254 9.70 -8.13 -23.73
N ASP A 255 8.60 -8.62 -24.32
CA ASP A 255 8.58 -9.14 -25.69
C ASP A 255 8.98 -8.05 -26.71
N LYS A 256 9.24 -8.44 -27.96
CA LYS A 256 9.78 -7.51 -28.98
C LYS A 256 8.86 -6.30 -29.23
N ASP A 257 7.54 -6.50 -29.19
CA ASP A 257 6.54 -5.45 -29.34
C ASP A 257 6.38 -4.58 -28.08
N GLY A 258 6.91 -5.03 -26.94
CA GLY A 258 6.89 -4.32 -25.67
C GLY A 258 5.50 -4.20 -25.05
N SER A 259 4.51 -4.96 -25.53
CA SER A 259 3.13 -4.81 -25.09
C SER A 259 2.92 -5.36 -23.67
N ILE A 260 1.91 -4.82 -22.99
CA ILE A 260 1.42 -5.31 -21.70
C ILE A 260 -0.08 -5.54 -21.78
N VAL A 261 -0.63 -6.36 -20.89
CA VAL A 261 -2.07 -6.64 -20.87
C VAL A 261 -2.65 -6.26 -19.52
N LEU A 262 -3.67 -5.40 -19.53
CA LEU A 262 -4.48 -5.12 -18.35
C LEU A 262 -5.57 -6.18 -18.20
N TYR A 263 -5.63 -6.78 -17.01
CA TYR A 263 -6.74 -7.60 -16.52
C TYR A 263 -7.46 -6.85 -15.40
N GLY A 264 -8.77 -7.05 -15.29
CA GLY A 264 -9.62 -6.40 -14.29
C GLY A 264 -10.88 -5.80 -14.93
N GLY A 265 -12.02 -6.47 -14.72
CA GLY A 265 -13.36 -6.01 -15.10
C GLY A 265 -13.57 -6.01 -16.61
N GLY A 266 -14.22 -7.04 -17.13
CA GLY A 266 -14.43 -7.23 -18.57
C GLY A 266 -13.22 -7.83 -19.29
N SER A 267 -13.23 -7.76 -20.62
CA SER A 267 -12.19 -8.37 -21.47
C SER A 267 -10.79 -7.77 -21.23
N PRO A 268 -9.72 -8.57 -21.33
CA PRO A 268 -8.35 -8.05 -21.26
C PRO A 268 -8.08 -6.96 -22.30
N VAL A 269 -7.25 -5.98 -21.94
CA VAL A 269 -6.87 -4.89 -22.86
C VAL A 269 -5.37 -4.92 -23.06
N THR A 270 -4.96 -5.10 -24.31
CA THR A 270 -3.56 -5.00 -24.73
C THR A 270 -3.19 -3.53 -24.91
N ILE A 271 -2.09 -3.13 -24.28
CA ILE A 271 -1.56 -1.76 -24.32
C ILE A 271 -0.18 -1.85 -24.99
N SER A 272 -0.04 -1.17 -26.12
CA SER A 272 1.21 -1.17 -26.90
C SER A 272 2.22 -0.19 -26.31
N ALA A 273 3.50 -0.55 -26.36
CA ALA A 273 4.57 0.36 -25.98
C ALA A 273 4.61 1.55 -26.94
N GLY A 274 4.60 2.77 -26.40
CA GLY A 274 4.84 3.99 -27.17
C GLY A 274 6.34 4.27 -27.36
N LYS A 275 7.14 4.00 -26.32
CA LYS A 275 8.59 4.15 -26.35
C LYS A 275 9.23 3.15 -25.41
N ARG A 276 10.34 2.53 -25.84
CA ARG A 276 11.17 1.64 -25.03
C ARG A 276 12.61 2.13 -25.05
N LEU A 277 13.21 2.21 -23.88
CA LEU A 277 14.62 2.52 -23.68
C LEU A 277 15.24 1.34 -22.95
N VAL A 278 16.34 0.81 -23.49
CA VAL A 278 17.08 -0.29 -22.88
C VAL A 278 18.47 0.21 -22.54
N ARG A 279 18.92 -0.05 -21.31
CA ARG A 279 20.28 0.20 -20.86
C ARG A 279 20.82 -1.06 -20.21
N ILE A 280 22.10 -1.31 -20.43
CA ILE A 280 22.82 -2.37 -19.73
C ILE A 280 23.71 -1.67 -18.70
N TRP A 281 23.56 -2.06 -17.44
CA TRP A 281 24.33 -1.50 -16.33
C TRP A 281 24.67 -2.62 -15.36
N ASP A 282 25.95 -2.78 -15.04
CA ASP A 282 26.44 -3.81 -14.10
C ASP A 282 25.95 -5.23 -14.43
N GLY A 283 25.98 -5.58 -15.73
CA GLY A 283 25.50 -6.88 -16.22
C GLY A 283 23.98 -7.09 -16.16
N ARG A 284 23.21 -6.11 -15.71
CA ARG A 284 21.74 -6.13 -15.67
C ARG A 284 21.13 -5.33 -16.82
N ILE A 285 19.94 -5.73 -17.23
CA ILE A 285 19.16 -5.09 -18.29
C ILE A 285 18.07 -4.25 -17.66
N VAL A 286 18.18 -2.94 -17.82
CA VAL A 286 17.19 -1.97 -17.36
C VAL A 286 16.35 -1.54 -18.55
N GLU A 287 15.07 -1.86 -18.53
CA GLU A 287 14.11 -1.49 -19.58
C GLU A 287 13.13 -0.47 -19.03
N LYS A 288 13.08 0.72 -19.64
CA LYS A 288 12.09 1.75 -19.34
C LYS A 288 11.14 1.88 -20.51
N VAL A 289 9.88 1.52 -20.27
CA VAL A 289 8.84 1.49 -21.29
C VAL A 289 7.72 2.46 -20.92
N TYR A 290 7.27 3.22 -21.90
CA TYR A 290 6.22 4.23 -21.75
C TYR A 290 4.98 3.77 -22.52
N PHE A 291 3.85 3.75 -21.82
CA PHE A 291 2.56 3.34 -22.34
C PHE A 291 1.60 4.51 -22.26
N LYS A 292 1.06 4.94 -23.40
CA LYS A 292 -0.07 5.87 -23.38
C LYS A 292 -1.31 5.11 -22.93
N LEU A 293 -2.01 5.65 -21.95
CA LEU A 293 -3.22 5.06 -21.40
C LEU A 293 -4.44 5.91 -21.75
N ASP A 294 -5.51 5.23 -22.15
CA ASP A 294 -6.82 5.85 -22.22
C ASP A 294 -7.38 6.02 -20.80
N ARG A 295 -8.21 7.05 -20.61
CA ARG A 295 -8.85 7.31 -19.32
C ARG A 295 -9.64 6.11 -18.80
N SER A 296 -10.33 5.40 -19.70
CA SER A 296 -11.09 4.18 -19.38
C SER A 296 -10.21 3.06 -18.83
N VAL A 297 -8.95 2.98 -19.24
CA VAL A 297 -7.97 2.02 -18.72
C VAL A 297 -7.61 2.37 -17.26
N LEU A 298 -7.37 3.66 -16.96
CA LEU A 298 -7.16 4.11 -15.58
C LEU A 298 -8.39 3.87 -14.72
N GLU A 299 -9.59 4.20 -15.23
CA GLU A 299 -10.85 3.97 -14.52
C GLU A 299 -11.05 2.49 -14.19
N ARG A 300 -10.67 1.56 -15.09
CA ARG A 300 -10.69 0.12 -14.80
C ARG A 300 -9.72 -0.27 -13.68
N ILE A 301 -8.51 0.28 -13.69
CA ILE A 301 -7.52 0.03 -12.61
C ILE A 301 -8.04 0.57 -11.28
N VAL A 302 -8.62 1.77 -11.28
CA VAL A 302 -9.13 2.42 -10.08
C VAL A 302 -10.38 1.72 -9.54
N ASN A 303 -11.28 1.27 -10.40
CA ASN A 303 -12.58 0.72 -10.00
C ASN A 303 -12.57 -0.80 -9.77
N ASN A 304 -11.47 -1.51 -10.09
CA ASN A 304 -11.39 -2.95 -9.92
C ASN A 304 -10.30 -3.36 -8.91
N ASN A 305 -10.73 -3.95 -7.79
CA ASN A 305 -9.84 -4.39 -6.71
C ASN A 305 -8.87 -5.52 -7.10
N SER A 306 -9.15 -6.22 -8.20
CA SER A 306 -8.35 -7.33 -8.70
C SER A 306 -7.66 -6.98 -10.02
N ALA A 307 -7.55 -5.69 -10.37
CA ALA A 307 -6.85 -5.27 -11.56
C ALA A 307 -5.34 -5.57 -11.45
N PHE A 308 -4.79 -6.15 -12.50
CA PHE A 308 -3.36 -6.41 -12.61
C PHE A 308 -2.86 -6.18 -14.03
N LEU A 309 -1.62 -5.76 -14.15
CA LEU A 309 -0.90 -5.69 -15.42
C LEU A 309 -0.10 -6.98 -15.59
N LYS A 310 -0.29 -7.65 -16.71
CA LYS A 310 0.54 -8.76 -17.13
C LYS A 310 1.65 -8.24 -18.05
N VAL A 311 2.89 -8.50 -17.65
CA VAL A 311 4.10 -8.17 -18.40
C VAL A 311 4.81 -9.48 -18.67
N ARG A 312 4.64 -10.03 -19.88
CA ARG A 312 5.08 -11.38 -20.23
C ARG A 312 4.60 -12.42 -19.19
N ASN A 313 5.49 -12.91 -18.33
CA ASN A 313 5.17 -13.91 -17.29
C ASN A 313 4.86 -13.28 -15.93
N HIS A 314 5.08 -11.98 -15.75
CA HIS A 314 4.89 -11.30 -14.48
C HIS A 314 3.48 -10.74 -14.35
N MET A 315 2.92 -10.86 -13.15
CA MET A 315 1.69 -10.20 -12.75
C MET A 315 2.02 -9.07 -11.78
N LEU A 316 1.64 -7.85 -12.14
CA LEU A 316 1.83 -6.64 -11.35
C LEU A 316 0.49 -6.21 -10.76
N ILE A 317 0.34 -6.37 -9.44
CA ILE A 317 -0.92 -6.06 -8.73
C ILE A 317 -1.03 -4.56 -8.52
N MET A 318 -2.12 -3.96 -9.01
CA MET A 318 -2.24 -2.50 -9.07
C MET A 318 -2.87 -1.85 -7.82
N THR A 319 -3.09 -2.62 -6.74
CA THR A 319 -3.82 -2.19 -5.55
C THR A 319 -3.19 -0.99 -4.85
N GLY A 320 -1.85 -0.91 -4.80
CA GLY A 320 -1.12 0.18 -4.16
C GLY A 320 -1.21 1.55 -4.86
N ALA A 321 -1.49 1.58 -6.16
CA ALA A 321 -1.54 2.81 -6.96
C ALA A 321 -2.92 3.48 -7.00
N ARG A 322 -3.98 2.77 -6.56
CA ARG A 322 -5.37 3.13 -6.85
C ARG A 322 -5.81 4.47 -6.27
N TYR A 323 -5.36 4.80 -5.07
CA TYR A 323 -5.73 6.07 -4.43
C TYR A 323 -5.12 7.26 -5.17
N LEU A 324 -3.82 7.20 -5.52
CA LEU A 324 -3.15 8.25 -6.30
C LEU A 324 -3.76 8.38 -7.69
N LEU A 325 -4.13 7.26 -8.32
CA LEU A 325 -4.82 7.25 -9.60
C LEU A 325 -6.25 7.82 -9.51
N TYR A 326 -6.95 7.58 -8.41
CA TYR A 326 -8.27 8.18 -8.14
C TYR A 326 -8.16 9.70 -8.00
N THR A 327 -7.22 10.20 -7.18
CA THR A 327 -6.93 11.64 -7.08
C THR A 327 -6.55 12.22 -8.44
N MET A 328 -5.73 11.52 -9.22
CA MET A 328 -5.36 11.97 -10.56
C MET A 328 -6.59 12.05 -11.48
N LEU A 329 -7.50 11.08 -11.46
CA LEU A 329 -8.73 11.13 -12.26
C LEU A 329 -9.67 12.26 -11.83
N GLN A 330 -9.75 12.57 -10.53
CA GLN A 330 -10.55 13.68 -10.01
C GLN A 330 -9.97 15.05 -10.38
N VAL A 331 -8.66 15.23 -10.25
CA VAL A 331 -8.02 16.51 -10.59
C VAL A 331 -8.08 16.78 -12.10
N THR A 332 -8.14 15.72 -12.92
CA THR A 332 -8.14 15.79 -14.40
C THR A 332 -9.52 15.64 -15.05
N SER A 333 -10.60 15.66 -14.25
CA SER A 333 -11.98 15.60 -14.72
C SER A 333 -12.46 16.89 -15.36
#